data_AF-A0A838CS66-F1
#
_entry.id   AF-A0A838CS66-F1
#
_cell.length_a   1.000
_cell.length_b   1.000
_cell.length_c   1.000
_cell.angle_alpha   90.00
_cell.angle_beta   90.00
_cell.angle_gamma   90.00
#
_symmetry.space_group_name_H-M   'P 1'
#
loop_
_entity.id
_entity.type
_entity.pdbx_description
1 polymer ?
#
loop_
_entity_poly.entity_id
_entity_poly.type
_entity_poly.pdbx_seq_one_letter_code
_entity_poly.pdbx_strand_id
1 'polypeptide(L)'
;MQWGQIKTLFIISFLVLDLFLLQQFLEKQNQSQLSQLAIENEETADELKDRGIEFSDDILNMDVPNVNGINSEGIEFSEEVLSQIETLDEEEGQTVQLLENETVLRVALTDPVEVSEDSIREDIVDLVPFADQYSYWGFNEEENIALFFQKVNDRTVYFNQGGVLMVRVEEGEITEYVSTLLSFSNEETDQSQESNQLISPLNIILQLEENGEIESGDEVTAMQVGYYSFFNLVPSQDNGPQRFGPTWKVVVNGDEFHFLFATNGRILELDESSFINRTIDAFDFYENEKIEEDDGDTNIGQGE
;
A
#
# COMPACT_ATOMS: atom_id res chain seq x y z
N MET A 1 2.21 -29.56 -53.23
CA MET A 1 1.92 -28.86 -51.96
C MET A 1 2.33 -27.40 -52.13
N GLN A 2 1.40 -26.43 -52.05
CA GLN A 2 1.66 -25.00 -52.25
C GLN A 2 2.30 -24.37 -51.01
N TRP A 3 3.40 -24.97 -50.54
CA TRP A 3 4.05 -24.63 -49.28
C TRP A 3 4.68 -23.23 -49.30
N GLY A 4 5.12 -22.75 -50.47
CA GLY A 4 5.62 -21.39 -50.63
C GLY A 4 4.54 -20.32 -50.45
N GLN A 5 3.30 -20.57 -50.91
CA GLN A 5 2.20 -19.59 -50.83
C GLN A 5 1.68 -19.43 -49.39
N ILE A 6 1.60 -20.53 -48.64
CA ILE A 6 1.24 -20.51 -47.21
C ILE A 6 2.30 -19.75 -46.40
N LYS A 7 3.59 -19.94 -46.72
CA LYS A 7 4.68 -19.18 -46.07
C LYS A 7 4.59 -17.69 -46.31
N THR A 8 4.35 -17.27 -47.55
CA THR A 8 4.20 -15.85 -47.88
C THR A 8 3.01 -15.23 -47.16
N LEU A 9 1.87 -15.93 -47.08
CA LEU A 9 0.70 -15.46 -46.36
C LEU A 9 0.99 -15.32 -44.85
N PHE A 10 1.72 -16.28 -44.26
CA PHE A 10 2.10 -16.21 -42.85
C PHE A 10 3.03 -15.04 -42.53
N ILE A 11 4.01 -14.78 -43.41
CA ILE A 11 4.93 -13.64 -43.29
C ILE A 11 4.18 -12.30 -43.38
N ILE A 12 3.22 -12.18 -44.31
CA ILE A 12 2.42 -10.96 -44.46
C ILE A 12 1.52 -10.74 -43.24
N SER A 13 0.86 -11.80 -42.74
CA SER A 13 0.01 -11.70 -41.55
C SER A 13 0.80 -11.28 -40.31
N PHE A 14 2.01 -11.83 -40.10
CA PHE A 14 2.89 -11.40 -39.02
C PHE A 14 3.30 -9.94 -39.17
N LEU A 15 3.70 -9.52 -40.37
CA LEU A 15 4.11 -8.14 -40.64
C LEU A 15 2.98 -7.13 -40.39
N VAL A 16 1.73 -7.48 -40.71
CA VAL A 16 0.57 -6.62 -40.41
C VAL A 16 0.35 -6.52 -38.90
N LEU A 17 0.51 -7.62 -38.16
CA LEU A 17 0.39 -7.63 -36.70
C LEU A 17 1.51 -6.83 -36.04
N ASP A 18 2.76 -6.98 -36.50
CA ASP A 18 3.91 -6.22 -36.01
C ASP A 18 3.74 -4.71 -36.25
N LEU A 19 3.18 -4.32 -37.39
CA LEU A 19 2.94 -2.91 -37.72
C LEU A 19 1.80 -2.32 -36.87
N PHE A 20 0.78 -3.11 -36.56
CA PHE A 20 -0.28 -2.73 -35.62
C PHE A 20 0.25 -2.58 -34.19
N LEU A 21 1.10 -3.50 -33.74
CA LEU A 21 1.77 -3.41 -32.44
C LEU A 21 2.71 -2.20 -32.37
N LEU A 22 3.45 -1.91 -33.45
CA LEU A 22 4.30 -0.73 -33.54
C LEU A 22 3.49 0.56 -33.46
N GLN A 23 2.33 0.62 -34.14
CA GLN A 23 1.43 1.76 -34.03
C GLN A 23 0.91 1.93 -32.60
N GLN A 24 0.43 0.87 -31.95
CA GLN A 24 0.00 0.93 -30.55
C GLN A 24 1.14 1.35 -29.61
N PHE A 25 2.36 0.87 -29.86
CA PHE A 25 3.53 1.24 -29.08
C PHE A 25 3.85 2.73 -29.22
N LEU A 26 3.84 3.27 -30.45
CA LEU A 26 4.06 4.69 -30.72
C LEU A 26 2.93 5.57 -30.15
N GLU A 27 1.68 5.12 -30.21
CA GLU A 27 0.55 5.82 -29.59
C GLU A 27 0.70 5.87 -28.07
N LYS A 28 1.05 4.76 -27.42
CA LYS A 28 1.33 4.72 -25.96
C LYS A 28 2.53 5.58 -25.56
N GLN A 29 3.60 5.58 -26.36
CA GLN A 29 4.78 6.39 -26.09
C GLN A 29 4.47 7.90 -26.19
N ASN A 30 3.72 8.30 -27.22
CA ASN A 30 3.29 9.70 -27.38
C ASN A 30 2.28 10.10 -26.30
N GLN A 31 1.35 9.22 -25.91
CA GLN A 31 0.43 9.49 -24.80
C GLN A 31 1.16 9.65 -23.47
N SER A 32 2.17 8.83 -23.17
CA SER A 32 2.94 8.97 -21.92
C SER A 32 3.63 10.33 -21.84
N GLN A 33 4.25 10.80 -22.92
CA GLN A 33 4.94 12.10 -22.96
C GLN A 33 3.97 13.29 -23.04
N LEU A 34 2.87 13.17 -23.79
CA LEU A 34 1.85 14.21 -23.88
C LEU A 34 1.01 14.32 -22.60
N SER A 35 0.71 13.21 -21.91
CA SER A 35 0.00 13.25 -20.63
C SER A 35 0.87 13.93 -19.58
N GLN A 36 2.18 13.68 -19.53
CA GLN A 36 3.07 14.33 -18.56
C GLN A 36 3.20 15.84 -18.83
N LEU A 37 3.26 16.26 -20.11
CA LEU A 37 3.23 17.68 -20.50
C LEU A 37 1.84 18.33 -20.39
N ALA A 38 0.75 17.56 -20.50
CA ALA A 38 -0.63 18.07 -20.39
C ALA A 38 -1.11 18.19 -18.95
N ILE A 39 -0.49 17.45 -18.01
CA ILE A 39 -0.79 17.60 -16.58
C ILE A 39 -0.02 18.78 -15.97
N GLU A 40 1.04 19.26 -16.63
CA GLU A 40 1.60 20.59 -16.35
C GLU A 40 0.68 21.68 -16.92
N ASN A 41 -0.45 21.89 -16.25
CA ASN A 41 -1.41 22.95 -16.57
C ASN A 41 -0.74 24.32 -16.39
N GLU A 42 -1.10 25.28 -17.27
CA GLU A 42 -0.66 26.68 -17.17
C GLU A 42 -1.35 27.44 -16.01
N GLU A 43 -2.28 26.78 -15.30
CA GLU A 43 -3.02 27.39 -14.21
C GLU A 43 -2.12 27.71 -13.01
N THR A 44 -2.43 28.83 -12.35
CA THR A 44 -1.61 29.38 -11.27
C THR A 44 -2.20 29.07 -9.91
N ALA A 45 -1.35 29.08 -8.88
CA ALA A 45 -1.79 28.98 -7.49
C ALA A 45 -2.85 30.03 -7.11
N ASP A 46 -2.80 31.22 -7.72
CA ASP A 46 -3.78 32.28 -7.48
C ASP A 46 -5.17 31.90 -8.02
N GLU A 47 -5.26 31.16 -9.12
CA GLU A 47 -6.54 30.73 -9.70
C GLU A 47 -7.24 29.67 -8.84
N LEU A 48 -6.50 28.72 -8.25
CA LEU A 48 -7.07 27.76 -7.29
C LEU A 48 -7.54 28.46 -6.00
N LYS A 49 -6.76 29.43 -5.51
CA LYS A 49 -7.15 30.26 -4.36
C LYS A 49 -8.42 31.07 -4.65
N ASP A 50 -8.56 31.63 -5.85
CA ASP A 50 -9.75 32.36 -6.28
C ASP A 50 -11.01 31.44 -6.39
N ARG A 51 -10.82 30.14 -6.63
CA ARG A 51 -11.89 29.11 -6.54
C ARG A 51 -12.21 28.68 -5.11
N GLY A 52 -11.45 29.17 -4.12
CA GLY A 52 -11.67 28.90 -2.71
C GLY A 52 -11.03 27.61 -2.21
N ILE A 53 -10.00 27.09 -2.89
CA ILE A 53 -9.16 26.00 -2.35
C ILE A 53 -8.05 26.62 -1.52
N GLU A 54 -7.91 26.17 -0.28
CA GLU A 54 -6.87 26.63 0.65
C GLU A 54 -5.68 25.66 0.65
N PHE A 55 -4.46 26.20 0.68
CA PHE A 55 -3.23 25.44 0.84
C PHE A 55 -2.09 26.38 1.26
N SER A 56 -1.12 25.84 2.00
CA SER A 56 0.01 26.61 2.50
C SER A 56 1.06 26.88 1.42
N ASP A 57 1.85 27.94 1.62
CA ASP A 57 3.01 28.21 0.76
C ASP A 57 4.09 27.12 0.88
N ASP A 58 4.11 26.35 1.98
CA ASP A 58 5.04 25.23 2.15
C ASP A 58 4.72 24.09 1.15
N ILE A 59 3.44 23.86 0.84
CA ILE A 59 3.02 22.89 -0.17
C ILE A 59 3.42 23.37 -1.57
N LEU A 60 3.27 24.67 -1.86
CA LEU A 60 3.67 25.25 -3.15
C LEU A 60 5.17 25.19 -3.39
N ASN A 61 5.96 25.44 -2.34
CA ASN A 61 7.41 25.48 -2.42
C ASN A 61 8.06 24.11 -2.13
N MET A 62 7.26 23.06 -2.00
CA MET A 62 7.76 21.71 -1.80
C MET A 62 8.59 21.28 -3.01
N ASP A 63 9.85 20.92 -2.75
CA ASP A 63 10.70 20.31 -3.77
C ASP A 63 10.09 18.97 -4.19
N VAL A 64 9.77 18.85 -5.48
CA VAL A 64 9.27 17.61 -6.04
C VAL A 64 10.38 16.56 -5.97
N PRO A 65 10.21 15.49 -5.18
CA PRO A 65 11.29 14.55 -4.99
C PRO A 65 11.51 13.74 -6.27
N ASN A 66 12.77 13.47 -6.60
CA ASN A 66 13.10 12.56 -7.70
C ASN A 66 12.92 11.11 -7.22
N VAL A 67 11.73 10.55 -7.43
CA VAL A 67 11.36 9.21 -6.95
C VAL A 67 11.00 8.32 -8.13
N ASN A 68 11.71 7.21 -8.24
CA ASN A 68 11.39 6.15 -9.20
C ASN A 68 10.53 5.07 -8.57
N GLY A 69 9.84 4.30 -9.41
CA GLY A 69 9.17 3.09 -8.95
C GLY A 69 10.17 2.02 -8.49
N ILE A 70 9.75 1.21 -7.52
CA ILE A 70 10.52 0.14 -6.91
C ILE A 70 9.92 -1.23 -7.27
N ASN A 71 10.72 -2.29 -7.17
CA ASN A 71 10.25 -3.65 -7.40
C ASN A 71 10.42 -4.48 -6.12
N SER A 72 9.36 -5.21 -5.78
CA SER A 72 9.41 -6.25 -4.78
C SER A 72 9.59 -7.61 -5.46
N GLU A 73 10.38 -8.48 -4.85
CA GLU A 73 10.56 -9.87 -5.27
C GLU A 73 9.43 -10.78 -4.76
N GLY A 74 8.69 -10.33 -3.74
CA GLY A 74 7.62 -11.07 -3.09
C GLY A 74 7.47 -10.68 -1.62
N ILE A 75 6.79 -11.52 -0.86
CA ILE A 75 6.65 -11.39 0.60
C ILE A 75 7.67 -12.33 1.24
N GLU A 76 8.61 -11.76 1.98
CA GLU A 76 9.70 -12.52 2.58
C GLU A 76 10.36 -11.70 3.70
N PHE A 77 10.62 -12.36 4.83
CA PHE A 77 11.41 -11.78 5.91
C PHE A 77 12.91 -11.90 5.58
N SER A 78 13.64 -10.80 5.73
CA SER A 78 15.10 -10.83 5.60
C SER A 78 15.75 -11.71 6.68
N GLU A 79 16.97 -12.19 6.45
CA GLU A 79 17.73 -12.98 7.45
C GLU A 79 17.88 -12.23 8.79
N GLU A 80 18.01 -10.89 8.75
CA GLU A 80 18.07 -10.06 9.96
C GLU A 80 16.76 -10.12 10.75
N VAL A 81 15.62 -9.97 10.06
CA VAL A 81 14.29 -10.04 10.69
C VAL A 81 14.01 -11.45 11.21
N LEU A 82 14.37 -12.50 10.48
CA LEU A 82 14.23 -13.88 10.95
C LEU A 82 15.03 -14.13 12.23
N SER A 83 16.25 -13.61 12.34
CA SER A 83 17.04 -13.70 13.58
C SER A 83 16.40 -12.96 14.75
N GLN A 84 15.73 -11.83 14.49
CA GLN A 84 14.97 -11.11 15.52
C GLN A 84 13.74 -11.90 15.96
N ILE A 85 13.03 -12.53 15.03
CA ILE A 85 11.87 -13.39 15.31
C ILE A 85 12.29 -14.62 16.12
N GLU A 86 13.42 -15.25 15.81
CA GLU A 86 13.97 -16.36 16.61
C GLU A 86 14.25 -15.93 18.05
N THR A 87 14.80 -14.73 18.25
CA THR A 87 15.05 -14.18 19.59
C THR A 87 13.74 -13.93 20.33
N LEU A 88 12.73 -13.41 19.62
CA LEU A 88 11.39 -13.16 20.15
C LEU A 88 10.69 -14.46 20.60
N ASP A 89 10.85 -15.56 19.86
CA ASP A 89 10.28 -16.88 20.20
C ASP A 89 10.92 -17.52 21.45
N GLU A 90 12.15 -17.11 21.81
CA GLU A 90 12.80 -17.55 23.05
C GLU A 90 12.29 -16.81 24.31
N GLU A 91 11.58 -15.69 24.15
CA GLU A 91 11.06 -14.88 25.26
C GLU A 91 9.79 -15.50 25.89
N GLU A 92 9.67 -15.40 27.21
CA GLU A 92 8.46 -15.82 27.91
C GLU A 92 7.36 -14.74 27.80
N GLY A 93 6.09 -15.15 27.86
CA GLY A 93 4.95 -14.22 27.87
C GLY A 93 4.31 -13.97 26.50
N GLN A 94 4.76 -14.65 25.45
CA GLN A 94 4.17 -14.60 24.11
C GLN A 94 4.25 -15.94 23.39
N THR A 95 3.43 -16.10 22.36
CA THR A 95 3.46 -17.25 21.44
C THR A 95 3.71 -16.73 20.03
N VAL A 96 4.84 -17.13 19.44
CA VAL A 96 5.24 -16.73 18.10
C VAL A 96 4.92 -17.84 17.11
N GLN A 97 4.34 -17.49 15.96
CA GLN A 97 3.99 -18.42 14.89
C GLN A 97 4.38 -17.84 13.53
N LEU A 98 5.11 -18.62 12.75
CA LEU A 98 5.37 -18.35 11.34
C LEU A 98 4.41 -19.20 10.49
N LEU A 99 3.52 -18.52 9.77
CA LEU A 99 2.48 -19.12 8.93
C LEU A 99 2.83 -18.94 7.44
N GLU A 100 2.08 -19.61 6.56
CA GLU A 100 2.16 -19.41 5.10
C GLU A 100 3.58 -19.51 4.53
N ASN A 101 4.29 -20.59 4.86
CA ASN A 101 5.70 -20.80 4.49
C ASN A 101 6.62 -19.68 5.00
N GLU A 102 6.45 -19.27 6.26
CA GLU A 102 7.30 -18.27 6.93
C GLU A 102 7.18 -16.85 6.36
N THR A 103 6.06 -16.53 5.69
CA THR A 103 5.82 -15.20 5.12
C THR A 103 4.88 -14.32 5.97
N VAL A 104 4.21 -14.94 6.95
CA VAL A 104 3.33 -14.25 7.91
C VAL A 104 3.84 -14.55 9.32
N LEU A 105 4.13 -13.50 10.07
CA LEU A 105 4.41 -13.59 11.49
C LEU A 105 3.13 -13.28 12.26
N ARG A 106 2.74 -14.17 13.17
CA ARG A 106 1.65 -13.97 14.13
C ARG A 106 2.22 -14.10 15.53
N VAL A 107 1.94 -13.12 16.39
CA VAL A 107 2.38 -13.15 17.79
C VAL A 107 1.19 -12.84 18.69
N ALA A 108 0.89 -13.77 19.58
CA ALA A 108 -0.15 -13.61 20.60
C ALA A 108 0.52 -13.41 21.97
N LEU A 109 0.17 -12.33 22.66
CA LEU A 109 0.71 -12.01 23.98
C LEU A 109 -0.08 -12.77 25.05
N THR A 110 0.64 -13.47 25.92
CA THR A 110 0.04 -14.13 27.10
C THR A 110 -0.25 -13.12 28.21
N ASP A 111 0.62 -12.12 28.33
CA ASP A 111 0.43 -10.95 29.20
C ASP A 111 0.20 -9.72 28.30
N PRO A 112 -1.05 -9.24 28.15
CA PRO A 112 -1.36 -8.07 27.32
C PRO A 112 -0.62 -6.81 27.78
N VAL A 113 -0.37 -5.90 26.84
CA VAL A 113 0.31 -4.63 27.11
C VAL A 113 -0.66 -3.47 27.05
N GLU A 114 -0.88 -2.79 28.18
CA GLU A 114 -1.70 -1.58 28.26
C GLU A 114 -1.18 -0.51 27.29
N VAL A 115 -2.08 0.01 26.46
CA VAL A 115 -1.82 1.07 25.50
C VAL A 115 -2.99 2.06 25.47
N SER A 116 -2.69 3.26 24.98
CA SER A 116 -3.69 4.25 24.59
C SER A 116 -3.57 4.51 23.09
N GLU A 117 -4.63 5.00 22.45
CA GLU A 117 -4.58 5.36 21.02
C GLU A 117 -3.38 6.26 20.67
N ASP A 118 -3.05 7.19 21.57
CA ASP A 118 -1.91 8.11 21.42
C ASP A 118 -0.54 7.43 21.62
N SER A 119 -0.47 6.34 22.40
CA SER A 119 0.79 5.68 22.77
C SER A 119 1.12 4.46 21.93
N ILE A 120 0.14 3.85 21.23
CA ILE A 120 0.32 2.66 20.39
C ILE A 120 1.54 2.79 19.45
N ARG A 121 1.74 3.97 18.87
CA ARG A 121 2.86 4.23 17.96
C ARG A 121 4.23 4.08 18.63
N GLU A 122 4.34 4.47 19.89
CA GLU A 122 5.59 4.41 20.66
C GLU A 122 5.78 3.02 21.27
N ASP A 123 4.70 2.45 21.83
CA ASP A 123 4.71 1.17 22.54
C ASP A 123 5.00 -0.02 21.61
N ILE A 124 4.64 0.07 20.33
CA ILE A 124 4.86 -1.02 19.37
C ILE A 124 6.35 -1.31 19.11
N VAL A 125 7.24 -0.33 19.33
CA VAL A 125 8.69 -0.47 19.08
C VAL A 125 9.32 -1.47 20.06
N ASP A 126 8.78 -1.56 21.28
CA ASP A 126 9.26 -2.50 22.28
C ASP A 126 8.71 -3.92 22.05
N LEU A 127 7.59 -4.05 21.33
CA LEU A 127 6.90 -5.33 21.05
C LEU A 127 7.31 -5.99 19.73
N VAL A 128 7.61 -5.17 18.71
CA VAL A 128 7.95 -5.63 17.36
C VAL A 128 9.38 -5.17 17.05
N PRO A 129 10.39 -6.07 17.07
CA PRO A 129 11.80 -5.72 16.93
C PRO A 129 12.17 -4.97 15.63
N PHE A 130 11.31 -5.05 14.63
CA PHE A 130 11.43 -4.42 13.31
C PHE A 130 10.29 -3.43 13.03
N ALA A 131 9.64 -2.89 14.08
CA ALA A 131 8.59 -1.87 13.97
C ALA A 131 9.05 -0.64 13.18
N ASP A 132 10.35 -0.34 13.21
CA ASP A 132 10.96 0.77 12.49
C ASP A 132 10.85 0.65 10.96
N GLN A 133 10.60 -0.55 10.43
CA GLN A 133 10.30 -0.77 9.01
C GLN A 133 8.88 -0.38 8.62
N TYR A 134 8.05 0.05 9.57
CA TYR A 134 6.69 0.47 9.32
C TYR A 134 6.47 1.96 9.63
N SER A 135 5.36 2.47 9.10
CA SER A 135 4.78 3.77 9.37
C SER A 135 3.39 3.55 9.94
N TYR A 136 3.11 4.15 11.11
CA TYR A 136 1.77 4.15 11.68
C TYR A 136 0.78 4.86 10.74
N TRP A 137 -0.35 4.20 10.47
CA TRP A 137 -1.43 4.74 9.66
C TRP A 137 -2.52 5.37 10.52
N GLY A 138 -3.03 4.62 11.49
CA GLY A 138 -4.13 5.03 12.34
C GLY A 138 -4.71 3.86 13.13
N PHE A 139 -5.67 4.17 14.00
CA PHE A 139 -6.45 3.20 14.75
C PHE A 139 -7.85 3.10 14.16
N ASN A 140 -8.28 1.88 13.85
CA ASN A 140 -9.63 1.60 13.39
C ASN A 140 -10.48 1.13 14.57
N GLU A 141 -11.38 1.98 15.05
CA GLU A 141 -12.26 1.70 16.18
C GLU A 141 -13.28 0.57 15.91
N GLU A 142 -13.66 0.35 14.65
CA GLU A 142 -14.65 -0.66 14.28
C GLU A 142 -14.12 -2.08 14.50
N GLU A 143 -12.88 -2.32 14.06
CA GLU A 143 -12.21 -3.62 14.18
C GLU A 143 -11.28 -3.71 15.41
N ASN A 144 -11.07 -2.59 16.10
CA ASN A 144 -10.08 -2.43 17.18
C ASN A 144 -8.65 -2.80 16.75
N ILE A 145 -8.24 -2.29 15.59
CA ILE A 145 -6.93 -2.57 14.99
C ILE A 145 -6.14 -1.28 14.78
N ALA A 146 -4.92 -1.26 15.30
CA ALA A 146 -3.92 -0.30 14.88
C ALA A 146 -3.19 -0.79 13.63
N LEU A 147 -3.21 0.03 12.58
CA LEU A 147 -2.68 -0.30 11.27
C LEU A 147 -1.34 0.39 11.03
N PHE A 148 -0.39 -0.38 10.52
CA PHE A 148 0.94 0.09 10.14
C PHE A 148 1.28 -0.43 8.74
N PHE A 149 1.82 0.45 7.91
CA PHE A 149 2.24 0.12 6.55
C PHE A 149 3.76 0.11 6.45
N GLN A 150 4.32 -0.87 5.75
CA GLN A 150 5.76 -0.95 5.53
C GLN A 150 6.24 0.33 4.83
N LYS A 151 7.44 0.79 5.16
CA LYS A 151 8.09 1.90 4.48
C LYS A 151 9.43 1.47 3.90
N VAL A 152 9.79 2.09 2.78
CA VAL A 152 11.04 1.87 2.06
C VAL A 152 11.58 3.22 1.65
N ASN A 153 12.87 3.47 1.85
CA ASN A 153 13.50 4.76 1.53
C ASN A 153 12.73 5.95 2.15
N ASP A 154 12.30 5.80 3.41
CA ASP A 154 11.46 6.75 4.16
C ASP A 154 10.09 7.06 3.54
N ARG A 155 9.57 6.15 2.70
CA ARG A 155 8.28 6.30 2.01
C ARG A 155 7.37 5.11 2.30
N THR A 156 6.15 5.41 2.75
CA THR A 156 5.13 4.39 3.04
C THR A 156 4.67 3.68 1.77
N VAL A 157 4.50 2.36 1.86
CA VAL A 157 3.88 1.50 0.85
C VAL A 157 2.40 1.33 1.22
N TYR A 158 1.51 2.01 0.50
CA TYR A 158 0.10 2.09 0.88
C TYR A 158 -0.69 0.84 0.48
N PHE A 159 -1.55 0.36 1.39
CA PHE A 159 -2.60 -0.62 1.13
C PHE A 159 -2.13 -1.91 0.42
N ASN A 160 -1.04 -2.51 0.93
CA ASN A 160 -0.55 -3.80 0.45
C ASN A 160 -0.45 -4.82 1.61
N GLN A 161 -1.11 -5.97 1.46
CA GLN A 161 -1.14 -7.07 2.44
C GLN A 161 0.22 -7.75 2.60
N GLY A 162 1.12 -7.59 1.64
CA GLY A 162 2.47 -8.13 1.74
C GLY A 162 3.42 -7.30 2.60
N GLY A 163 3.04 -6.08 3.00
CA GLY A 163 3.88 -5.17 3.77
C GLY A 163 3.06 -4.41 4.80
N VAL A 164 2.44 -5.13 5.73
CA VAL A 164 1.54 -4.55 6.74
C VAL A 164 1.86 -5.13 8.12
N LEU A 165 1.63 -4.33 9.16
CA LEU A 165 1.58 -4.77 10.54
C LEU A 165 0.20 -4.35 11.11
N MET A 166 -0.56 -5.32 11.59
CA MET A 166 -1.86 -5.14 12.20
C MET A 166 -1.77 -5.55 13.66
N VAL A 167 -2.12 -4.64 14.55
CA VAL A 167 -2.03 -4.81 16.00
C VAL A 167 -3.43 -4.76 16.57
N ARG A 168 -3.86 -5.84 17.21
CA ARG A 168 -5.14 -5.92 17.89
C ARG A 168 -5.04 -5.25 19.25
N VAL A 169 -6.01 -4.39 19.56
CA VAL A 169 -6.12 -3.73 20.85
C VAL A 169 -7.48 -4.04 21.46
N GLU A 170 -7.53 -4.82 22.53
CA GLU A 170 -8.78 -5.15 23.23
C GLU A 170 -8.79 -4.48 24.61
N GLU A 171 -9.86 -3.76 24.94
CA GLU A 171 -10.01 -3.06 26.22
C GLU A 171 -8.83 -2.11 26.58
N GLY A 172 -8.10 -1.61 25.58
CA GLY A 172 -6.91 -0.78 25.77
C GLY A 172 -5.63 -1.57 26.00
N GLU A 173 -5.60 -2.86 25.66
CA GLU A 173 -4.41 -3.71 25.76
C GLU A 173 -4.08 -4.34 24.41
N ILE A 174 -2.80 -4.34 24.02
CA ILE A 174 -2.34 -5.13 22.87
C ILE A 174 -2.39 -6.60 23.26
N THR A 175 -3.13 -7.40 22.48
CA THR A 175 -3.28 -8.84 22.71
C THR A 175 -2.59 -9.67 21.62
N GLU A 176 -2.57 -9.16 20.39
CA GLU A 176 -2.07 -9.89 19.24
C GLU A 176 -1.56 -8.93 18.17
N TYR A 177 -0.55 -9.36 17.41
CA TYR A 177 -0.23 -8.71 16.14
C TYR A 177 0.09 -9.71 15.04
N VAL A 178 -0.17 -9.30 13.81
CA VAL A 178 0.24 -10.00 12.60
C VAL A 178 1.01 -9.06 11.70
N SER A 179 2.11 -9.55 11.13
CA SER A 179 2.94 -8.77 10.23
C SER A 179 3.42 -9.54 9.02
N THR A 180 3.62 -8.80 7.93
CA THR A 180 4.23 -9.25 6.67
C THR A 180 5.24 -8.20 6.21
N LEU A 181 6.26 -8.63 5.47
CA LEU A 181 7.24 -7.73 4.85
C LEU A 181 7.42 -8.07 3.37
N LEU A 182 7.37 -7.02 2.55
CA LEU A 182 7.78 -7.08 1.16
C LEU A 182 9.30 -7.08 1.09
N SER A 183 9.85 -8.03 0.34
CA SER A 183 11.25 -8.04 -0.02
C SER A 183 11.43 -7.15 -1.24
N PHE A 184 12.22 -6.08 -1.11
CA PHE A 184 12.55 -5.19 -2.21
C PHE A 184 13.94 -5.50 -2.73
N SER A 185 14.11 -5.54 -4.05
CA SER A 185 15.43 -5.65 -4.62
C SER A 185 16.18 -4.33 -4.42
N ASN A 186 17.45 -4.40 -4.00
CA ASN A 186 18.32 -3.24 -3.79
C ASN A 186 18.64 -2.46 -5.09
N GLU A 187 18.08 -2.88 -6.22
CA GLU A 187 18.21 -2.18 -7.49
C GLU A 187 17.08 -1.14 -7.57
N GLU A 188 17.37 0.08 -7.10
CA GLU A 188 16.74 1.24 -7.74
C GLU A 188 16.99 1.07 -9.24
N THR A 189 15.95 0.67 -9.98
CA THR A 189 16.04 0.44 -11.42
C THR A 189 16.83 1.59 -12.03
N ASP A 190 17.97 1.28 -12.67
CA ASP A 190 18.94 2.22 -13.23
C ASP A 190 18.39 3.62 -13.45
N GLN A 191 19.07 4.64 -12.91
CA GLN A 191 18.88 6.07 -13.23
C GLN A 191 19.00 6.41 -14.74
N SER A 192 19.09 5.39 -15.61
CA SER A 192 19.14 5.47 -17.08
C SER A 192 17.78 5.32 -17.76
N GLN A 193 16.72 4.90 -17.04
CA GLN A 193 15.34 5.15 -17.47
C GLN A 193 15.02 6.57 -17.04
N GLU A 194 14.66 7.45 -17.98
CA GLU A 194 14.39 8.88 -17.75
C GLU A 194 13.70 9.09 -16.39
N SER A 195 14.31 9.91 -15.53
CA SER A 195 13.68 10.34 -14.28
C SER A 195 12.25 10.76 -14.63
N ASN A 196 11.25 9.97 -14.24
CA ASN A 196 9.88 10.37 -14.47
C ASN A 196 9.65 11.55 -13.55
N GLN A 197 9.74 12.76 -14.12
CA GLN A 197 9.44 13.98 -13.40
C GLN A 197 8.04 13.81 -12.82
N LEU A 198 7.96 13.81 -11.49
CA LEU A 198 6.68 13.69 -10.83
C LEU A 198 5.88 14.96 -11.08
N ILE A 199 4.57 14.80 -11.13
CA ILE A 199 3.63 15.91 -11.25
C ILE A 199 3.78 16.79 -10.02
N SER A 200 3.83 18.11 -10.25
CA SER A 200 3.97 19.10 -9.19
C SER A 200 2.78 19.06 -8.21
N PRO A 201 2.99 19.44 -6.93
CA PRO A 201 1.91 19.54 -5.95
C PRO A 201 0.71 20.34 -6.45
N LEU A 202 0.97 21.50 -7.08
CA LEU A 202 -0.09 22.37 -7.62
C LEU A 202 -0.97 21.64 -8.64
N ASN A 203 -0.34 20.89 -9.56
CA ASN A 203 -1.07 20.16 -10.59
C ASN A 203 -1.84 18.97 -10.01
N ILE A 204 -1.35 18.35 -8.92
CA ILE A 204 -2.11 17.31 -8.22
C ILE A 204 -3.36 17.90 -7.56
N ILE A 205 -3.24 19.05 -6.90
CA ILE A 205 -4.40 19.74 -6.30
C ILE A 205 -5.41 20.11 -7.37
N LEU A 206 -4.94 20.64 -8.52
CA LEU A 206 -5.80 20.94 -9.65
C LEU A 206 -6.50 19.68 -10.20
N GLN A 207 -5.79 18.56 -10.34
CA GLN A 207 -6.40 17.29 -10.76
C GLN A 207 -7.49 16.84 -9.79
N LEU A 208 -7.30 16.99 -8.47
CA LEU A 208 -8.34 16.68 -7.50
C LEU A 208 -9.57 17.59 -7.67
N GLU A 209 -9.37 18.90 -7.83
CA GLU A 209 -10.46 19.86 -8.01
C GLU A 209 -11.25 19.60 -9.31
N GLU A 210 -10.54 19.42 -10.44
CA GLU A 210 -11.16 19.15 -11.74
C GLU A 210 -11.98 17.85 -11.77
N ASN A 211 -11.59 16.86 -10.97
CA ASN A 211 -12.31 15.59 -10.84
C ASN A 211 -13.39 15.63 -9.74
N GLY A 212 -13.53 16.75 -9.03
CA GLY A 212 -14.51 16.94 -7.97
C GLY A 212 -14.21 16.17 -6.68
N GLU A 213 -12.93 15.81 -6.47
CA GLU A 213 -12.45 15.18 -5.24
C GLU A 213 -12.27 16.20 -4.11
N ILE A 214 -12.02 17.47 -4.46
CA ILE A 214 -12.00 18.60 -3.53
C ILE A 214 -12.83 19.74 -4.12
N GLU A 215 -13.43 20.55 -3.26
CA GLU A 215 -14.30 21.65 -3.64
C GLU A 215 -14.02 22.95 -2.86
N SER A 216 -14.72 24.01 -3.24
CA SER A 216 -14.55 25.32 -2.63
C SER A 216 -14.82 25.28 -1.12
N GLY A 217 -13.83 25.69 -0.32
CA GLY A 217 -13.85 25.62 1.13
C GLY A 217 -12.93 24.55 1.72
N ASP A 218 -12.41 23.64 0.89
CA ASP A 218 -11.45 22.62 1.33
C ASP A 218 -10.03 23.17 1.50
N GLU A 219 -9.33 22.63 2.48
CA GLU A 219 -7.94 22.95 2.76
C GLU A 219 -7.04 21.73 2.52
N VAL A 220 -6.07 21.85 1.61
CA VAL A 220 -4.99 20.86 1.49
C VAL A 220 -3.96 21.14 2.58
N THR A 221 -3.92 20.25 3.57
CA THR A 221 -3.12 20.41 4.79
C THR A 221 -1.76 19.75 4.71
N ALA A 222 -1.62 18.65 3.94
CA ALA A 222 -0.34 17.97 3.74
C ALA A 222 -0.29 17.19 2.43
N MET A 223 0.93 17.00 1.91
CA MET A 223 1.19 16.16 0.74
C MET A 223 2.48 15.36 0.94
N GLN A 224 2.44 14.07 0.60
CA GLN A 224 3.62 13.21 0.71
C GLN A 224 3.65 12.16 -0.40
N VAL A 225 4.85 11.87 -0.92
CA VAL A 225 5.04 10.80 -1.91
C VAL A 225 5.38 9.49 -1.20
N GLY A 226 4.51 8.51 -1.37
CA GLY A 226 4.72 7.11 -1.00
C GLY A 226 4.78 6.20 -2.23
N TYR A 227 4.50 4.93 -2.01
CA TYR A 227 4.42 3.90 -3.05
C TYR A 227 3.07 3.22 -3.03
N TYR A 228 2.57 2.86 -4.21
CA TYR A 228 1.36 2.04 -4.36
C TYR A 228 1.52 1.09 -5.54
N SER A 229 0.78 -0.01 -5.51
CA SER A 229 0.66 -0.91 -6.64
C SER A 229 -0.77 -1.39 -6.80
N PHE A 230 -1.19 -1.57 -8.05
CA PHE A 230 -2.56 -1.98 -8.39
C PHE A 230 -2.92 -3.38 -7.91
N PHE A 231 -1.92 -4.26 -7.80
CA PHE A 231 -2.12 -5.62 -7.34
C PHE A 231 -1.75 -5.71 -5.87
N ASN A 232 -2.45 -6.56 -5.14
CA ASN A 232 -2.12 -6.83 -3.76
C ASN A 232 -1.35 -8.15 -3.68
N LEU A 233 -0.23 -8.18 -2.95
CA LEU A 233 0.43 -9.46 -2.66
C LEU A 233 -0.23 -10.05 -1.42
N VAL A 234 -0.72 -11.28 -1.53
CA VAL A 234 -1.36 -12.00 -0.42
C VAL A 234 -0.47 -13.17 0.00
N PRO A 235 0.07 -13.24 1.22
CA PRO A 235 1.08 -14.23 1.63
C PRO A 235 0.81 -15.69 1.24
N SER A 236 -0.45 -16.12 1.26
CA SER A 236 -0.90 -17.47 0.88
C SER A 236 -0.95 -17.76 -0.62
N GLN A 237 -0.56 -16.80 -1.48
CA GLN A 237 -0.67 -16.90 -2.92
C GLN A 237 0.71 -16.83 -3.60
N ASP A 238 0.80 -17.43 -4.78
CA ASP A 238 1.97 -17.31 -5.64
C ASP A 238 2.02 -15.90 -6.24
N ASN A 239 2.52 -14.95 -5.44
CA ASN A 239 2.74 -13.57 -5.84
C ASN A 239 4.13 -13.49 -6.47
N GLY A 240 4.17 -13.33 -7.79
CA GLY A 240 5.42 -13.01 -8.46
C GLY A 240 5.92 -11.60 -8.14
N PRO A 241 7.09 -11.22 -8.69
CA PRO A 241 7.64 -9.88 -8.53
C PRO A 241 6.66 -8.80 -8.93
N GLN A 242 6.60 -7.74 -8.14
CA GLN A 242 5.63 -6.67 -8.31
C GLN A 242 6.27 -5.30 -8.33
N ARG A 243 5.80 -4.45 -9.26
CA ARG A 243 6.22 -3.07 -9.37
C ARG A 243 5.32 -2.14 -8.56
N PHE A 244 5.94 -1.22 -7.85
CA PHE A 244 5.27 -0.15 -7.11
C PHE A 244 5.61 1.19 -7.76
N GLY A 245 4.57 1.99 -8.02
CA GLY A 245 4.69 3.33 -8.57
C GLY A 245 4.72 4.38 -7.47
N PRO A 246 5.41 5.51 -7.67
CA PRO A 246 5.33 6.64 -6.75
C PRO A 246 3.91 7.22 -6.77
N THR A 247 3.40 7.55 -5.58
CA THR A 247 2.01 7.97 -5.38
C THR A 247 1.96 9.12 -4.40
N TRP A 248 1.27 10.19 -4.77
CA TRP A 248 0.92 11.28 -3.86
C TRP A 248 -0.20 10.82 -2.92
N LYS A 249 0.02 10.96 -1.62
CA LYS A 249 -1.03 11.06 -0.60
C LYS A 249 -1.26 12.54 -0.33
N VAL A 250 -2.49 12.98 -0.50
CA VAL A 250 -2.95 14.35 -0.23
C VAL A 250 -3.88 14.29 0.98
N VAL A 251 -3.60 15.10 1.99
CA VAL A 251 -4.43 15.23 3.19
C VAL A 251 -5.25 16.50 3.08
N VAL A 252 -6.57 16.36 3.08
CA VAL A 252 -7.55 17.45 2.95
C VAL A 252 -8.31 17.56 4.27
N ASN A 253 -8.51 18.79 4.75
CA ASN A 253 -9.23 19.11 6.00
C ASN A 253 -8.68 18.42 7.29
N GLY A 254 -7.53 17.75 7.19
CA GLY A 254 -6.81 17.11 8.29
C GLY A 254 -6.98 15.59 8.38
N ASP A 255 -8.07 15.05 7.83
CA ASP A 255 -8.48 13.65 7.99
C ASP A 255 -8.91 12.95 6.69
N GLU A 256 -9.17 13.69 5.61
CA GLU A 256 -9.51 13.11 4.32
C GLU A 256 -8.26 12.83 3.48
N PHE A 257 -8.18 11.63 2.90
CA PHE A 257 -7.01 11.17 2.15
C PHE A 257 -7.33 10.87 0.69
N HIS A 258 -6.73 11.62 -0.23
CA HIS A 258 -6.76 11.29 -1.65
C HIS A 258 -5.41 10.76 -2.13
N PHE A 259 -5.48 9.84 -3.07
CA PHE A 259 -4.31 9.17 -3.62
C PHE A 259 -4.26 9.31 -5.13
N LEU A 260 -3.11 9.72 -5.67
CA LEU A 260 -2.91 9.80 -7.12
C LEU A 260 -1.53 9.29 -7.49
N PHE A 261 -1.41 8.59 -8.62
CA PHE A 261 -0.09 8.27 -9.15
C PHE A 261 0.69 9.53 -9.49
N ALA A 262 1.90 9.63 -8.95
CA ALA A 262 2.72 10.82 -9.09
C ALA A 262 3.27 11.04 -10.51
N THR A 263 3.19 10.04 -11.40
CA THR A 263 3.68 10.12 -12.78
C THR A 263 2.62 10.47 -13.82
N ASN A 264 1.33 10.25 -13.52
CA ASN A 264 0.26 10.44 -14.50
C ASN A 264 -1.04 11.04 -13.92
N GLY A 265 -1.09 11.35 -12.62
CA GLY A 265 -2.21 12.05 -11.99
C GLY A 265 -3.46 11.19 -11.88
N ARG A 266 -3.40 9.90 -12.17
CA ARG A 266 -4.56 9.01 -12.05
C ARG A 266 -4.91 8.86 -10.58
N ILE A 267 -6.14 9.25 -10.23
CA ILE A 267 -6.75 9.07 -8.91
C ILE A 267 -6.94 7.58 -8.62
N LEU A 268 -6.69 7.23 -7.37
CA LEU A 268 -6.78 5.89 -6.81
C LEU A 268 -7.93 5.85 -5.79
N GLU A 269 -8.90 4.99 -6.03
CA GLU A 269 -9.97 4.69 -5.08
C GLU A 269 -9.46 3.65 -4.08
N LEU A 270 -9.06 4.10 -2.89
CA LEU A 270 -8.57 3.24 -1.82
C LEU A 270 -9.55 3.31 -0.65
N ASP A 271 -10.05 2.15 -0.24
CA ASP A 271 -11.02 2.04 0.86
C ASP A 271 -10.35 1.32 2.04
N GLU A 272 -10.21 2.05 3.15
CA GLU A 272 -9.53 1.57 4.35
C GLU A 272 -10.26 0.38 4.98
N SER A 273 -11.56 0.51 5.22
CA SER A 273 -12.36 -0.54 5.84
C SER A 273 -12.34 -1.83 5.00
N SER A 274 -12.45 -1.74 3.67
CA SER A 274 -12.34 -2.90 2.78
C SER A 274 -10.93 -3.50 2.79
N PHE A 275 -9.88 -2.68 2.89
CA PHE A 275 -8.53 -3.21 3.04
C PHE A 275 -8.35 -3.96 4.35
N ILE A 276 -8.77 -3.38 5.48
CA ILE A 276 -8.65 -3.99 6.81
C ILE A 276 -9.42 -5.32 6.83
N ASN A 277 -10.68 -5.34 6.42
CA ASN A 277 -11.51 -6.55 6.36
C ASN A 277 -10.87 -7.65 5.49
N ARG A 278 -10.40 -7.32 4.29
CA ARG A 278 -9.72 -8.31 3.43
C ARG A 278 -8.42 -8.82 4.03
N THR A 279 -7.76 -8.02 4.86
CA THR A 279 -6.49 -8.38 5.50
C THR A 279 -6.73 -9.28 6.71
N ILE A 280 -7.73 -8.95 7.53
CA ILE A 280 -8.25 -9.82 8.58
C ILE A 280 -8.59 -11.20 8.02
N ASP A 281 -9.37 -11.25 6.94
CA ASP A 281 -9.79 -12.50 6.29
C ASP A 281 -8.60 -13.28 5.72
N ALA A 282 -7.60 -12.60 5.16
CA ALA A 282 -6.43 -13.27 4.56
C ALA A 282 -5.46 -13.84 5.61
N PHE A 283 -5.47 -13.30 6.82
CA PHE A 283 -4.58 -13.73 7.91
C PHE A 283 -5.29 -14.59 8.95
N ASP A 284 -6.57 -14.92 8.75
CA ASP A 284 -7.41 -15.62 9.71
C ASP A 284 -7.31 -15.00 11.12
N PHE A 285 -7.29 -13.66 11.16
CA PHE A 285 -6.95 -12.90 12.37
C PHE A 285 -7.88 -13.28 13.53
N TYR A 286 -9.18 -13.44 13.28
CA TYR A 286 -10.20 -13.81 14.28
C TYR A 286 -10.66 -15.28 14.27
N GLU A 287 -10.09 -16.20 13.48
CA GLU A 287 -10.67 -17.55 13.35
C GLU A 287 -10.70 -18.36 14.67
N ASN A 288 -9.87 -18.03 15.66
CA ASN A 288 -9.88 -18.72 16.95
C ASN A 288 -11.07 -18.35 17.85
N GLU A 289 -11.79 -17.25 17.60
CA GLU A 289 -12.99 -16.88 18.41
C GLU A 289 -14.26 -17.60 17.96
N LYS A 290 -14.36 -18.01 16.69
CA LYS A 290 -15.58 -18.64 16.15
C LYS A 290 -15.76 -20.09 16.57
N ILE A 291 -14.75 -20.72 17.16
CA ILE A 291 -14.83 -22.13 17.60
C ILE A 291 -15.42 -22.22 19.02
N GLU A 292 -15.35 -21.18 19.85
CA GLU A 292 -15.83 -21.25 21.24
C GLU A 292 -17.34 -20.97 21.41
N GLU A 293 -18.03 -20.41 20.40
CA GLU A 293 -19.49 -20.13 20.51
C GLU A 293 -20.42 -21.31 20.14
N ASP A 294 -19.92 -22.41 19.54
CA ASP A 294 -20.79 -23.53 19.07
C ASP A 294 -20.84 -24.76 20.01
N ASP A 295 -20.00 -24.83 21.06
CA ASP A 295 -19.99 -25.97 22.00
C ASP A 295 -20.75 -25.69 23.32
N GLY A 296 -21.81 -24.88 23.22
CA GLY A 296 -22.48 -24.27 24.37
C GLY A 296 -23.94 -24.65 24.63
N ASP A 297 -24.61 -25.55 23.91
CA ASP A 297 -25.93 -26.01 24.35
C ASP A 297 -26.36 -27.37 23.78
N THR A 298 -26.10 -28.47 24.50
CA THR A 298 -27.05 -29.59 24.63
C THR A 298 -26.62 -30.53 25.75
N ASN A 299 -26.98 -30.21 26.99
CA ASN A 299 -27.15 -31.27 27.99
C ASN A 299 -28.19 -30.94 29.08
N ILE A 300 -29.47 -31.22 28.80
CA ILE A 300 -30.48 -31.61 29.80
C ILE A 300 -31.51 -32.51 29.06
N GLY A 301 -31.83 -33.75 29.42
CA GLY A 301 -31.41 -34.62 30.49
C GLY A 301 -32.02 -36.01 30.26
N GLN A 302 -31.45 -36.99 30.95
CA GLN A 302 -31.90 -38.38 31.00
C GLN A 302 -33.27 -38.52 31.71
N GLY A 303 -34.00 -39.59 31.38
CA GLY A 303 -34.65 -40.40 32.42
C GLY A 303 -36.16 -40.63 32.28
N GLU A 304 -36.48 -41.92 32.09
CA GLU A 304 -37.77 -42.64 32.25
C GLU A 304 -38.81 -42.60 31.13
#